data_AF-A0A182GXX1-F1
#
_entry.id   AF-A0A182GXX1-F1
#
_cell.length_a   1.000
_cell.length_b   1.000
_cell.length_c   1.000
_cell.angle_alpha   90.00
_cell.angle_beta   90.00
_cell.angle_gamma   90.00
#
_symmetry.space_group_name_H-M   'P 1'
#
loop_
_entity.id
_entity.type
_entity.pdbx_description
1 polymer ?
#
loop_
_entity_poly.entity_id
_entity_poly.type
_entity_poly.pdbx_seq_one_letter_code
_entity_poly.pdbx_strand_id
1 'polypeptide(L)'
;MLFLVVFSGLLLVQGAWSQVSPEGCLLAMCTTYQEINTLHCHLDPARFCRCSLDENGGWVLQVMSCPGPETLFSRSQQVCIHSSLWNEYECMILNDTRS
;
A
#
# COMPACT_ATOMS: atom_id res chain seq x y z
N MET A 1 -44.69 -7.51 18.65
CA MET A 1 -44.57 -8.42 17.49
C MET A 1 -43.13 -8.90 17.40
N LEU A 2 -42.97 -10.20 17.58
CA LEU A 2 -41.73 -10.96 17.44
C LEU A 2 -41.35 -11.00 15.96
N PHE A 3 -40.10 -10.68 15.59
CA PHE A 3 -39.50 -11.20 14.36
C PHE A 3 -38.16 -11.84 14.72
N LEU A 4 -38.23 -13.14 14.97
CA LEU A 4 -37.08 -14.04 15.00
C LEU A 4 -36.60 -14.21 13.56
N VAL A 5 -35.47 -13.61 13.20
CA VAL A 5 -34.78 -13.95 11.95
C VAL A 5 -33.79 -15.07 12.27
N VAL A 6 -34.26 -16.30 12.13
CA VAL A 6 -33.43 -17.50 12.13
C VAL A 6 -32.79 -17.63 10.76
N PHE A 7 -31.51 -17.29 10.64
CA PHE A 7 -30.70 -17.68 9.48
C PHE A 7 -29.58 -18.61 9.96
N SER A 8 -29.94 -19.89 10.08
CA SER A 8 -29.00 -21.00 10.09
C SER A 8 -28.44 -21.18 8.68
N GLY A 9 -27.11 -21.20 8.50
CA GLY A 9 -26.54 -21.54 7.21
C GLY A 9 -25.08 -21.16 7.04
N LEU A 10 -24.23 -22.17 7.07
CA LEU A 10 -22.79 -22.20 6.92
C LEU A 10 -22.27 -21.63 5.56
N LEU A 11 -21.11 -20.94 5.64
CA LEU A 11 -20.11 -20.65 4.58
C LEU A 11 -20.56 -19.87 3.33
N LEU A 12 -20.04 -18.64 3.19
CA LEU A 12 -19.06 -18.31 2.14
C LEU A 12 -18.16 -17.16 2.63
N VAL A 13 -16.85 -17.45 2.69
CA VAL A 13 -15.78 -16.49 2.89
C VAL A 13 -15.83 -15.49 1.74
N GLN A 14 -16.34 -14.28 2.00
CA GLN A 14 -16.26 -13.18 1.04
C GLN A 14 -15.74 -11.92 1.73
N GLY A 15 -14.55 -12.06 2.35
CA GLY A 15 -13.61 -10.96 2.43
C GLY A 15 -12.67 -11.06 1.24
N ALA A 16 -13.18 -10.90 0.02
CA ALA A 16 -12.31 -10.42 -1.04
C ALA A 16 -12.00 -8.99 -0.63
N TRP A 17 -10.94 -8.81 0.15
CA TRP A 17 -10.39 -7.49 0.44
C TRP A 17 -9.95 -6.98 -0.92
N SER A 18 -10.85 -6.30 -1.63
CA SER A 18 -10.46 -5.25 -2.54
C SER A 18 -9.70 -4.29 -1.65
N GLN A 19 -8.39 -4.49 -1.54
CA GLN A 19 -7.49 -3.43 -1.14
C GLN A 19 -7.70 -2.37 -2.22
N VAL A 20 -8.65 -1.47 -1.96
CA VAL A 20 -8.64 -0.14 -2.54
C VAL A 20 -7.26 0.36 -2.12
N SER A 21 -6.30 0.30 -3.05
CA SER A 21 -4.98 0.85 -2.82
C SER A 21 -5.21 2.27 -2.31
N PRO A 22 -4.65 2.68 -1.14
CA PRO A 22 -4.78 4.04 -0.69
C PRO A 22 -4.39 4.96 -1.84
N GLU A 23 -5.19 6.00 -2.07
CA GLU A 23 -5.09 6.86 -3.25
C GLU A 23 -3.62 7.19 -3.56
N GLY A 24 -3.08 6.56 -4.62
CA GLY A 24 -1.73 6.82 -5.12
C GLY A 24 -0.65 5.79 -4.80
N CYS A 25 -0.88 4.74 -4.01
CA CYS A 25 0.12 3.67 -3.85
C CYS A 25 0.21 2.78 -5.11
N LEU A 26 1.40 2.69 -5.69
CA LEU A 26 1.65 1.99 -6.96
C LEU A 26 2.04 0.53 -6.73
N LEU A 27 1.27 -0.39 -7.31
CA LEU A 27 1.49 -1.85 -7.25
C LEU A 27 1.75 -2.39 -5.83
N ALA A 28 1.21 -1.73 -4.82
CA ALA A 28 1.44 -2.07 -3.42
C ALA A 28 0.38 -3.07 -2.94
N MET A 29 0.82 -4.12 -2.25
CA MET A 29 -0.03 -5.11 -1.59
C MET A 29 0.56 -5.39 -0.21
N CYS A 30 -0.24 -5.93 0.72
CA CYS A 30 0.23 -6.28 2.06
C CYS A 30 -0.13 -7.73 2.40
N THR A 31 0.11 -8.64 1.46
CA THR A 31 -0.30 -10.06 1.59
C THR A 31 0.88 -10.96 1.92
N THR A 32 2.02 -10.75 1.27
CA THR A 32 3.23 -11.55 1.49
C THR A 32 4.17 -10.90 2.50
N TYR A 33 5.00 -11.72 3.17
CA TYR A 33 6.03 -11.18 4.06
C TYR A 33 6.98 -10.22 3.33
N GLN A 34 7.29 -10.49 2.07
CA GLN A 34 8.12 -9.59 1.25
C GLN A 34 7.43 -8.24 1.04
N GLU A 35 6.17 -8.25 0.63
CA GLU A 35 5.35 -7.05 0.45
C GLU A 35 5.25 -6.20 1.72
N ILE A 36 5.01 -6.85 2.87
CA ILE A 36 4.87 -6.21 4.17
C ILE A 36 6.14 -5.46 4.59
N ASN A 37 7.31 -6.02 4.27
CA ASN A 37 8.61 -5.45 4.63
C ASN A 37 9.20 -4.55 3.54
N THR A 38 8.47 -4.30 2.44
CA THR A 38 8.91 -3.46 1.34
C THR A 38 8.18 -2.12 1.37
N LEU A 39 8.92 -1.03 1.21
CA LEU A 39 8.36 0.29 0.94
C LEU A 39 8.01 0.41 -0.54
N HIS A 40 6.79 0.89 -0.82
CA HIS A 40 6.24 0.99 -2.16
C HIS A 40 6.14 2.43 -2.63
N CYS A 41 6.20 2.61 -3.95
CA CYS A 41 6.09 3.93 -4.57
C CYS A 41 4.69 4.52 -4.37
N HIS A 42 4.64 5.84 -4.27
CA HIS A 42 3.43 6.63 -4.32
C HIS A 42 3.46 7.54 -5.57
N LEU A 43 2.31 7.97 -6.08
CA LEU A 43 2.21 8.89 -7.23
C LEU A 43 2.96 10.22 -6.99
N ASP A 44 2.89 10.73 -5.77
CA ASP A 44 3.72 11.83 -5.28
C ASP A 44 5.06 11.25 -4.77
N PRO A 45 6.21 11.56 -5.40
CA PRO A 45 7.52 11.03 -5.03
C PRO A 45 8.04 11.56 -3.69
N ALA A 46 7.46 12.63 -3.14
CA ALA A 46 7.73 13.08 -1.77
C ALA A 46 7.03 12.20 -0.71
N ARG A 47 6.28 11.18 -1.15
CA ARG A 47 5.57 10.22 -0.31
C ARG A 47 5.93 8.80 -0.71
N PHE A 48 5.66 7.87 0.19
CA PHE A 48 5.81 6.44 -0.01
C PHE A 48 4.73 5.67 0.73
N CYS A 49 4.53 4.42 0.36
CA CYS A 49 3.55 3.55 1.00
C CYS A 49 4.25 2.44 1.78
N ARG A 50 3.72 2.14 2.96
CA ARG A 50 4.20 1.03 3.80
C ARG A 50 3.03 0.21 4.32
N CYS A 51 3.28 -1.05 4.62
CA CYS A 51 2.31 -1.85 5.35
C CYS A 51 2.44 -1.59 6.85
N SER A 52 1.30 -1.54 7.54
CA SER A 52 1.18 -1.44 9.00
C SER A 52 -0.03 -2.25 9.47
N LEU A 53 -0.06 -2.63 10.74
CA LEU A 53 -1.21 -3.31 11.33
C LEU A 53 -2.29 -2.26 11.66
N ASP A 54 -3.54 -2.58 11.33
CA ASP A 54 -4.70 -1.83 11.81
C ASP A 54 -5.08 -2.23 13.26
N GLU A 55 -6.14 -1.61 13.79
CA GLU A 55 -6.65 -1.88 15.14
C GLU A 55 -7.13 -3.34 15.33
N ASN A 56 -7.43 -4.03 14.24
CA ASN A 56 -7.90 -5.42 14.23
C ASN A 56 -6.75 -6.43 13.99
N GLY A 57 -5.51 -5.95 13.82
CA GLY A 57 -4.34 -6.77 13.51
C GLY A 57 -4.27 -7.21 12.04
N GLY A 58 -5.05 -6.61 11.15
CA GLY A 58 -4.94 -6.78 9.70
C GLY A 58 -3.87 -5.87 9.10
N TRP A 59 -3.20 -6.32 8.04
CA TRP A 59 -2.23 -5.48 7.34
C TRP A 59 -2.92 -4.51 6.38
N VAL A 60 -2.64 -3.22 6.54
CA VAL A 60 -3.15 -2.14 5.70
C VAL A 60 -2.02 -1.31 5.13
N LEU A 61 -2.23 -0.77 3.91
CA LEU A 61 -1.30 0.19 3.31
C LEU A 61 -1.52 1.57 3.93
N GLN A 62 -0.41 2.20 4.29
CA GLN A 62 -0.38 3.54 4.86
C GLN A 62 0.54 4.43 4.01
N VAL A 63 0.05 5.62 3.69
CA VAL A 63 0.83 6.66 2.99
C VAL A 63 1.63 7.45 4.02
N MET A 64 2.92 7.60 3.77
CA MET A 64 3.88 8.31 4.60
C MET A 64 4.57 9.40 3.77
N SER A 65 4.85 10.55 4.38
CA SER A 65 5.68 11.59 3.74
C SER A 65 7.15 11.33 4.04
N CYS A 66 8.03 11.68 3.10
CA CYS A 66 9.45 11.71 3.37
C CYS A 66 9.77 12.77 4.44
N PRO A 67 10.69 12.49 5.39
CA PRO A 67 10.89 13.34 6.56
C PRO A 67 11.68 14.61 6.28
N GLY A 68 12.53 14.63 5.25
CA GLY A 68 13.39 15.77 4.92
C GLY A 68 12.80 16.67 3.84
N PRO A 69 13.10 17.98 3.84
CA PRO A 69 12.77 18.84 2.71
C PRO A 69 13.50 18.35 1.46
N GLU A 70 12.83 18.45 0.31
CA GLU A 70 13.40 18.06 -1.00
C GLU A 70 13.91 16.62 -1.06
N THR A 71 13.40 15.74 -0.19
CA THR A 71 13.68 14.31 -0.24
C THR A 71 12.57 13.55 -0.94
N LEU A 72 12.96 12.61 -1.81
CA LEU A 72 12.07 11.79 -2.62
C LEU A 72 12.33 10.32 -2.33
N PHE A 73 11.29 9.50 -2.36
CA PHE A 73 11.39 8.07 -2.07
C PHE A 73 12.08 7.32 -3.22
N SER A 74 13.17 6.61 -2.91
CA SER A 74 13.83 5.68 -3.83
C SER A 74 13.44 4.24 -3.49
N ARG A 75 12.81 3.56 -4.45
CA ARG A 75 12.43 2.15 -4.30
C ARG A 75 13.66 1.25 -4.32
N SER A 76 14.66 1.57 -5.14
CA SER A 76 15.88 0.76 -5.24
C SER A 76 16.67 0.76 -3.93
N GLN A 77 16.73 1.91 -3.26
CA GLN A 77 17.44 2.09 -1.99
C GLN A 77 16.55 1.88 -0.75
N GLN A 78 15.23 1.74 -0.94
CA GLN A 78 14.24 1.58 0.14
C GLN A 78 14.30 2.71 1.18
N VAL A 79 14.57 3.95 0.74
CA VAL A 79 14.75 5.12 1.62
C VAL A 79 14.45 6.42 0.88
N CYS A 80 14.15 7.49 1.62
CA CYS A 80 14.08 8.84 1.07
C CYS A 80 15.49 9.40 0.86
N ILE A 81 15.78 9.88 -0.34
CA ILE A 81 17.06 10.47 -0.74
C ILE A 81 16.85 11.90 -1.24
N HIS A 82 17.91 12.70 -1.29
CA HIS A 82 17.83 14.06 -1.83
C HIS A 82 17.44 14.05 -3.32
N SER A 83 16.60 15.00 -3.74
CA SER A 83 16.08 15.11 -5.10
C SER A 83 17.16 15.11 -6.19
N SER A 84 18.33 15.70 -5.92
CA SER A 84 19.46 15.73 -6.86
C SER A 84 20.09 14.36 -7.17
N LEU A 85 19.81 13.35 -6.36
CA LEU A 85 20.29 11.98 -6.52
C LEU A 85 19.16 11.01 -6.92
N TRP A 86 17.94 11.52 -7.06
CA TRP A 86 16.77 10.70 -7.30
C TRP A 86 16.61 10.37 -8.79
N ASN A 87 16.21 9.13 -9.07
CA ASN A 87 15.96 8.64 -10.42
C ASN A 87 14.46 8.62 -10.70
N GLU A 88 14.02 9.48 -11.62
CA GLU A 88 12.60 9.68 -11.96
C GLU A 88 11.88 8.45 -12.50
N TYR A 89 12.62 7.47 -13.03
CA TYR A 89 12.03 6.27 -13.60
C TYR A 89 11.73 5.17 -12.57
N GLU A 90 12.25 5.26 -11.33
CA GLU A 90 12.11 4.18 -10.33
C GLU A 90 10.65 3.86 -9.98
N CYS A 91 9.80 4.89 -9.94
CA CYS A 91 8.38 4.73 -9.62
C CYS A 91 7.48 4.78 -10.85
N MET A 92 7.98 5.22 -12.01
CA MET A 92 7.21 5.24 -13.26
C MET A 92 7.18 3.89 -13.99
N ILE A 93 8.28 3.12 -13.95
CA ILE A 93 8.36 1.81 -14.63
C ILE A 93 7.33 0.82 -14.06
N LEU A 94 6.93 0.98 -12.80
CA LEU A 94 5.89 0.15 -12.18
C LEU A 94 4.49 0.41 -12.76
N ASN A 95 4.25 1.53 -13.43
CA ASN A 95 2.95 1.83 -14.01
C ASN A 95 2.75 1.25 -15.43
N ASP A 96 3.84 0.81 -16.08
CA ASP A 96 3.86 0.39 -17.49
C ASP A 96 3.70 -1.13 -17.70
N THR A 97 3.88 -1.95 -16.65
CA THR A 97 3.70 -3.42 -16.74
C THR A 97 2.23 -3.87 -16.81
N ARG A 98 1.33 -2.96 -17.19
CA ARG A 98 -0.10 -3.22 -17.41
C ARG A 98 -0.53 -2.69 -18.79
N SER A 99 0.02 -3.27 -19.85
CA SER A 99 -0.58 -3.27 -21.20
C SER A 99 -0.62 -4.67 -21.77
#